data_AF-A0A954DCG1-F1
#
_entry.id   AF-A0A954DCG1-F1
#
_cell.length_a   1.000
_cell.length_b   1.000
_cell.length_c   1.000
_cell.angle_alpha   90.00
_cell.angle_beta   90.00
_cell.angle_gamma   90.00
#
_symmetry.space_group_name_H-M   'P 1'
#
loop_
_entity.id
_entity.type
_entity.pdbx_description
1 polymer ?
#
loop_
_entity_poly.entity_id
_entity_poly.type
_entity_poly.pdbx_seq_one_letter_code
_entity_poly.pdbx_strand_id
1 'polypeptide(L)'
;MTQHSEPRPYPALVAELAASLEECTSLIRSATAILGEQRMHFAAMHGSELAKAPAALADVADRIVAAERSRAALHDRIARHLGTNSNQLTLARIASTVTGDARLRLETARRNARRAAEDLGIETSIGERLLDWSATCHENLLRRLVTTVGAGRRYDRDGRELRTDDHESLVNTTL
;
A
#
# COMPACT_ATOMS: atom_id res chain seq x y z
N MET A 1 -18.29 18.46 34.16
CA MET A 1 -18.71 19.64 33.39
C MET A 1 -18.87 19.21 31.93
N THR A 2 -20.09 18.82 31.54
CA THR A 2 -20.39 18.44 30.15
C THR A 2 -20.61 19.71 29.34
N GLN A 3 -19.61 20.11 28.57
CA GLN A 3 -19.80 21.09 27.51
C GLN A 3 -20.79 20.50 26.50
N HIS A 4 -22.05 20.93 26.56
CA HIS A 4 -22.99 20.73 25.47
C HIS A 4 -22.56 21.64 24.33
N SER A 5 -21.64 21.17 23.50
CA SER A 5 -21.33 21.82 22.22
C SER A 5 -22.62 21.91 21.42
N GLU A 6 -23.04 23.13 21.10
CA GLU A 6 -24.17 23.37 20.20
C GLU A 6 -24.00 22.58 18.90
N PRO A 7 -25.10 22.06 18.32
CA PRO A 7 -25.03 21.35 17.05
C PRO A 7 -24.49 22.30 15.98
N ARG A 8 -23.33 21.96 15.41
CA ARG A 8 -22.72 22.75 14.32
C ARG A 8 -23.71 22.88 13.16
N PRO A 9 -23.77 24.05 12.50
CA PRO A 9 -24.69 24.26 11.39
C PRO A 9 -24.33 23.36 10.21
N TYR A 10 -25.34 22.92 9.45
CA TYR A 10 -25.17 21.99 8.33
C TYR A 10 -24.09 22.39 7.32
N PRO A 11 -23.99 23.66 6.87
CA PRO A 11 -22.95 24.07 5.94
C PRO A 11 -21.53 23.89 6.49
N ALA A 12 -21.34 24.04 7.82
CA ALA A 12 -20.05 23.80 8.46
C ALA A 12 -19.68 22.32 8.45
N LEU A 13 -20.65 21.41 8.66
CA LEU A 13 -20.41 19.96 8.57
C LEU A 13 -20.01 19.55 7.15
N VAL A 14 -20.61 20.17 6.12
CA VAL A 14 -20.25 19.90 4.72
C VAL A 14 -18.87 20.45 4.37
N ALA A 15 -18.50 21.63 4.90
CA ALA A 15 -17.16 22.17 4.75
C ALA A 15 -16.10 21.29 5.45
N GLU A 16 -16.38 20.79 6.66
CA GLU A 16 -15.54 19.81 7.36
C GLU A 16 -15.35 18.53 6.52
N LEU A 17 -16.37 18.11 5.78
CA LEU A 17 -16.30 16.90 4.96
C LEU A 17 -15.41 17.11 3.74
N ALA A 18 -15.52 18.28 3.10
CA ALA A 18 -14.61 18.65 2.01
C ALA A 18 -13.16 18.70 2.49
N ALA A 19 -12.90 19.35 3.64
CA ALA A 19 -11.56 19.42 4.23
C ALA A 19 -11.00 18.03 4.59
N SER A 20 -11.83 17.16 5.17
CA SER A 20 -11.44 15.78 5.48
C SER A 20 -11.08 14.97 4.23
N LEU A 21 -11.80 15.16 3.11
CA LEU A 21 -11.46 14.54 1.83
C LEU A 21 -10.15 15.07 1.25
N GLU A 22 -9.86 16.37 1.42
CA GLU A 22 -8.60 16.98 0.99
C GLU A 22 -7.42 16.47 1.83
N GLU A 23 -7.60 16.32 3.14
CA GLU A 23 -6.60 15.70 4.02
C GLU A 23 -6.30 14.26 3.59
N CYS A 24 -7.34 13.43 3.38
CA CYS A 24 -7.18 12.07 2.88
C CYS A 24 -6.46 12.06 1.52
N THR A 25 -6.79 12.99 0.63
CA THR A 25 -6.12 13.13 -0.68
C THR A 25 -4.63 13.41 -0.51
N SER A 26 -4.27 14.31 0.41
CA SER A 26 -2.87 14.63 0.71
C SER A 26 -2.11 13.40 1.20
N LEU A 27 -2.68 12.67 2.16
CA LEU A 27 -2.09 11.43 2.70
C LEU A 27 -1.92 10.36 1.63
N ILE A 28 -2.93 10.14 0.79
CA ILE A 28 -2.86 9.19 -0.33
C ILE A 28 -1.74 9.57 -1.29
N ARG A 29 -1.62 10.85 -1.66
CA ARG A 29 -0.51 11.33 -2.51
C ARG A 29 0.85 11.12 -1.87
N SER A 30 0.97 11.33 -0.55
CA SER A 30 2.21 11.01 0.18
C SER A 30 2.54 9.51 0.11
N ALA A 31 1.55 8.63 0.29
CA ALA A 31 1.76 7.19 0.12
C ALA A 31 2.20 6.84 -1.30
N THR A 32 1.55 7.40 -2.32
CA THR A 32 1.94 7.21 -3.73
C THR A 32 3.37 7.67 -4.00
N ALA A 33 3.78 8.83 -3.45
CA ALA A 33 5.14 9.34 -3.60
C ALA A 33 6.18 8.41 -2.96
N ILE A 34 5.91 7.93 -1.74
CA ILE A 34 6.80 6.99 -1.04
C ILE A 34 6.96 5.68 -1.84
N LEU A 35 5.86 5.15 -2.40
CA LEU A 35 5.94 3.96 -3.26
C LEU A 35 6.72 4.23 -4.55
N GLY A 36 6.54 5.40 -5.16
CA GLY A 36 7.32 5.83 -6.32
C GLY A 36 8.82 5.93 -6.04
N GLU A 37 9.20 6.50 -4.89
CA GLU A 37 10.58 6.54 -4.41
C GLU A 37 11.12 5.13 -4.15
N GLN A 38 10.35 4.27 -3.48
CA GLN A 38 10.70 2.88 -3.25
C GLN A 38 10.98 2.16 -4.57
N ARG A 39 10.15 2.36 -5.60
CA ARG A 39 10.38 1.81 -6.94
C ARG A 39 11.67 2.31 -7.57
N MET A 40 11.99 3.60 -7.44
CA MET A 40 13.26 4.14 -7.94
C MET A 40 14.47 3.53 -7.21
N HIS A 41 14.40 3.40 -5.87
CA HIS A 41 15.44 2.76 -5.08
C HIS A 41 15.60 1.27 -5.41
N PHE A 42 14.49 0.59 -5.70
CA PHE A 42 14.49 -0.79 -6.15
C PHE A 42 15.24 -0.93 -7.49
N ALA A 43 14.90 -0.10 -8.47
CA ALA A 43 15.56 -0.09 -9.77
C ALA A 43 17.07 0.27 -9.68
N ALA A 44 17.44 1.15 -8.73
CA ALA A 44 18.82 1.54 -8.48
C ALA A 44 19.60 0.56 -7.56
N MET A 45 18.97 -0.50 -7.06
CA MET A 45 19.56 -1.46 -6.10
C MET A 45 20.06 -0.80 -4.78
N HIS A 46 19.42 0.29 -4.36
CA HIS A 46 19.78 1.01 -3.12
C HIS A 46 19.10 0.38 -1.90
N GLY A 47 19.64 -0.75 -1.44
CA GLY A 47 19.05 -1.56 -0.36
C GLY A 47 18.80 -0.82 0.97
N SER A 48 19.67 0.13 1.34
CA SER A 48 19.51 0.90 2.59
C SER A 48 18.33 1.87 2.57
N GLU A 49 17.97 2.41 1.39
CA GLU A 49 16.82 3.29 1.23
C GLU A 49 15.51 2.49 1.15
N LEU A 50 15.55 1.31 0.52
CA LEU A 50 14.42 0.37 0.52
C LEU A 50 13.97 -0.02 1.94
N ALA A 51 14.91 -0.13 2.87
CA ALA A 51 14.61 -0.48 4.26
C ALA A 51 13.82 0.60 5.02
N LYS A 52 13.83 1.87 4.57
CA LYS A 52 13.12 2.98 5.23
C LYS A 52 11.66 3.10 4.77
N ALA A 53 11.36 2.69 3.55
CA ALA A 53 10.03 2.83 2.94
C ALA A 53 8.89 2.16 3.75
N PRO A 54 9.05 0.95 4.33
CA PRO A 54 7.98 0.31 5.10
C PRO A 54 7.52 1.12 6.32
N ALA A 55 8.45 1.73 7.05
CA ALA A 55 8.12 2.53 8.23
C ALA A 55 7.38 3.82 7.84
N ALA A 56 7.81 4.49 6.77
CA ALA A 56 7.14 5.68 6.25
C ALA A 56 5.72 5.35 5.72
N LEU A 57 5.54 4.21 5.04
CA LEU A 57 4.23 3.76 4.59
C LEU A 57 3.30 3.39 5.76
N ALA A 58 3.83 2.77 6.82
CA ALA A 58 3.06 2.44 8.01
C ALA A 58 2.51 3.70 8.70
N ASP A 59 3.34 4.73 8.89
CA ASP A 59 2.90 6.02 9.46
C ASP A 59 1.78 6.65 8.63
N VAL A 60 1.95 6.71 7.31
CA VAL A 60 0.92 7.27 6.42
C VAL A 60 -0.36 6.42 6.45
N ALA A 61 -0.25 5.10 6.47
CA ALA A 61 -1.41 4.20 6.57
C ALA A 61 -2.19 4.42 7.87
N ASP A 62 -1.52 4.55 9.02
CA ASP A 62 -2.15 4.83 10.31
C ASP A 62 -2.89 6.17 10.29
N ARG A 63 -2.28 7.19 9.67
CA ARG A 63 -2.91 8.52 9.50
C ARG A 63 -4.13 8.46 8.57
N ILE A 64 -4.08 7.67 7.50
CA ILE A 64 -5.24 7.44 6.63
C ILE A 64 -6.37 6.77 7.42
N VAL A 65 -6.06 5.73 8.21
CA VAL A 65 -7.05 5.05 9.05
C VAL A 65 -7.69 6.02 10.07
N ALA A 66 -6.90 6.88 10.70
CA ALA A 66 -7.40 7.90 11.62
C ALA A 66 -8.31 8.94 10.91
N ALA A 67 -7.91 9.41 9.73
CA ALA A 67 -8.71 10.33 8.92
C ALA A 67 -10.02 9.67 8.46
N GLU A 68 -9.99 8.40 8.08
CA GLU A 68 -11.17 7.61 7.69
C GLU A 68 -12.16 7.42 8.84
N ARG A 69 -11.68 7.12 10.05
CA ARG A 69 -12.53 7.06 11.25
C ARG A 69 -13.20 8.42 11.53
N SER A 70 -12.44 9.50 11.42
CA SER A 70 -12.94 10.86 11.62
C SER A 70 -14.00 11.23 10.56
N ARG A 71 -13.77 10.82 9.31
CA ARG A 71 -14.70 10.98 8.19
C ARG A 71 -15.99 10.18 8.38
N ALA A 72 -15.90 8.94 8.87
CA ALA A 72 -17.07 8.13 9.21
C ALA A 72 -17.91 8.78 10.32
N ALA A 73 -17.28 9.27 11.39
CA ALA A 73 -17.98 9.99 12.45
C ALA A 73 -18.63 11.31 11.97
N LEU A 74 -18.00 12.00 11.01
CA LEU A 74 -18.59 13.17 10.36
C LEU A 74 -19.80 12.78 9.48
N HIS A 75 -19.70 11.67 8.75
CA HIS A 75 -20.79 11.14 7.94
C HIS A 75 -22.01 10.79 8.80
N ASP A 76 -21.81 10.19 9.97
CA ASP A 76 -22.89 9.91 10.93
C ASP A 76 -23.51 11.18 11.52
N ARG A 77 -22.72 12.24 11.72
CA ARG A 77 -23.25 13.56 12.15
C ARG A 77 -24.12 14.18 11.07
N ILE A 78 -23.68 14.14 9.81
CA ILE A 78 -24.43 14.65 8.66
C ILE A 78 -25.72 13.84 8.47
N ALA A 79 -25.64 12.51 8.58
CA ALA A 79 -26.80 11.63 8.45
C ALA A 79 -27.87 11.95 9.49
N ARG A 80 -27.47 12.12 10.76
CA ARG A 80 -28.37 12.56 11.84
C ARG A 80 -29.00 13.92 11.56
N HIS A 81 -28.22 14.87 11.04
CA HIS A 81 -28.72 16.20 10.71
C HIS A 81 -29.79 16.16 9.59
N LEU A 82 -29.61 15.27 8.62
CA LEU A 82 -30.55 15.07 7.50
C LEU A 82 -31.71 14.13 7.83
N GLY A 83 -31.75 13.55 9.03
CA GLY A 83 -32.77 12.55 9.40
C GLY A 83 -32.70 11.26 8.58
N THR A 84 -31.51 10.90 8.07
CA THR A 84 -31.30 9.69 7.26
C THR A 84 -30.39 8.69 7.95
N ASN A 85 -30.44 7.44 7.51
CA ASN A 85 -29.44 6.43 7.88
C ASN A 85 -28.10 6.73 7.16
N SER A 86 -26.98 6.62 7.88
CA SER A 86 -25.64 6.86 7.32
C SER A 86 -25.28 5.87 6.21
N ASN A 87 -25.83 4.65 6.22
CA ASN A 87 -25.65 3.66 5.15
C ASN A 87 -26.29 4.09 3.81
N GLN A 88 -27.25 5.01 3.86
CA GLN A 88 -27.94 5.53 2.68
C GLN A 88 -27.43 6.92 2.26
N LEU A 89 -26.54 7.50 3.06
CA LEU A 89 -25.96 8.79 2.79
C LEU A 89 -24.78 8.61 1.83
N THR A 90 -24.82 9.31 0.70
CA THR A 90 -23.73 9.29 -0.28
C THR A 90 -23.21 10.72 -0.46
N LEU A 91 -21.96 10.86 -0.88
CA LEU A 91 -21.40 12.19 -1.18
C LEU A 91 -22.24 12.94 -2.24
N ALA A 92 -22.84 12.23 -3.19
CA ALA A 92 -23.75 12.81 -4.19
C ALA A 92 -25.05 13.35 -3.54
N ARG A 93 -25.63 12.60 -2.59
CA ARG A 93 -26.79 13.05 -1.81
C ARG A 93 -26.45 14.27 -0.97
N ILE A 94 -25.30 14.28 -0.28
CA ILE A 94 -24.83 15.45 0.47
C ILE A 94 -24.67 16.65 -0.48
N ALA A 95 -23.99 16.48 -1.61
CA ALA A 95 -23.82 17.53 -2.60
C ALA A 95 -25.15 18.09 -3.14
N SER A 96 -26.20 17.27 -3.24
CA SER A 96 -27.55 17.71 -3.67
C SER A 96 -28.28 18.59 -2.65
N THR A 97 -27.89 18.55 -1.38
CA THR A 97 -28.50 19.33 -0.29
C THR A 97 -27.82 20.68 -0.04
N VAL A 98 -26.71 20.95 -0.72
CA VAL A 98 -25.96 22.20 -0.63
C VAL A 98 -25.86 22.88 -2.00
N THR A 99 -25.70 24.20 -2.01
CA THR A 99 -25.58 24.99 -3.23
C THR A 99 -24.32 25.85 -3.23
N GLY A 100 -23.98 26.41 -4.38
CA GLY A 100 -22.87 27.36 -4.52
C GLY A 100 -21.51 26.79 -4.16
N ASP A 101 -20.72 27.58 -3.43
CA ASP A 101 -19.30 27.32 -3.17
C ASP A 101 -19.08 26.02 -2.38
N ALA A 102 -19.95 25.72 -1.41
CA ALA A 102 -19.85 24.49 -0.60
C ALA A 102 -20.01 23.22 -1.45
N ARG A 103 -20.93 23.24 -2.42
CA ARG A 103 -21.11 22.13 -3.36
C ARG A 103 -19.88 21.96 -4.24
N LEU A 104 -19.37 23.05 -4.80
CA LEU A 104 -18.20 23.02 -5.68
C LEU A 104 -16.96 22.47 -4.99
N ARG A 105 -16.71 22.89 -3.74
CA ARG A 105 -15.60 22.38 -2.91
C ARG A 105 -15.75 20.90 -2.65
N LEU A 106 -16.92 20.43 -2.21
CA LEU A 106 -17.16 19.01 -1.96
C LEU A 106 -16.98 18.16 -3.22
N GLU A 107 -17.52 18.58 -4.36
CA GLU A 107 -17.39 17.87 -5.63
C GLU A 107 -15.93 17.83 -6.11
N THR A 108 -15.17 18.91 -5.90
CA THR A 108 -13.75 18.99 -6.24
C THR A 108 -12.90 18.10 -5.33
N ALA A 109 -13.11 18.17 -4.01
CA ALA A 109 -12.45 17.31 -3.04
C ALA A 109 -12.71 15.82 -3.35
N ARG A 110 -13.96 15.46 -3.67
CA ARG A 110 -14.33 14.10 -4.10
C ARG A 110 -13.59 13.65 -5.36
N ARG A 111 -13.53 14.49 -6.39
CA ARG A 111 -12.82 14.16 -7.64
C ARG A 111 -11.32 13.97 -7.39
N ASN A 112 -10.72 14.84 -6.58
CA ASN A 112 -9.30 14.77 -6.25
C ASN A 112 -8.97 13.52 -5.42
N ALA A 113 -9.80 13.20 -4.43
CA ALA A 113 -9.65 11.99 -3.63
C ALA A 113 -9.75 10.72 -4.47
N ARG A 114 -10.73 10.66 -5.39
CA ARG A 114 -10.87 9.55 -6.34
C ARG A 114 -9.64 9.38 -7.20
N ARG A 115 -9.16 10.47 -7.82
CA ARG A 115 -7.96 10.42 -8.67
C ARG A 115 -6.73 9.97 -7.88
N ALA A 116 -6.53 10.48 -6.68
CA ALA A 116 -5.41 10.07 -5.83
C ALA A 116 -5.49 8.57 -5.47
N ALA A 117 -6.69 8.04 -5.19
CA ALA A 117 -6.87 6.61 -4.93
C ALA A 117 -6.59 5.76 -6.18
N GLU A 118 -6.99 6.21 -7.37
CA GLU A 118 -6.66 5.58 -8.65
C GLU A 118 -5.13 5.57 -8.88
N ASP A 119 -4.46 6.70 -8.67
CA ASP A 119 -3.00 6.83 -8.79
C ASP A 119 -2.26 5.91 -7.81
N LEU A 120 -2.73 5.82 -6.55
CA LEU A 120 -2.19 4.88 -5.55
C LEU A 120 -2.35 3.43 -6.01
N GLY A 121 -3.53 3.06 -6.52
CA GLY A 121 -3.77 1.71 -7.03
C GLY A 121 -2.85 1.33 -8.19
N ILE A 122 -2.53 2.27 -9.07
CA ILE A 122 -1.57 2.08 -10.15
C ILE A 122 -0.17 1.81 -9.57
N GLU A 123 0.30 2.65 -8.65
CA GLU A 123 1.65 2.52 -8.10
C GLU A 123 1.83 1.22 -7.29
N THR A 124 0.83 0.82 -6.51
CA THR A 124 0.83 -0.49 -5.83
C THR A 124 0.90 -1.64 -6.83
N SER A 125 0.10 -1.59 -7.91
CA SER A 125 0.11 -2.63 -8.95
C SER A 125 1.46 -2.74 -9.67
N ILE A 126 2.15 -1.62 -9.88
CA ILE A 126 3.51 -1.62 -10.45
C ILE A 126 4.50 -2.27 -9.48
N GLY A 127 4.42 -1.93 -8.19
CA GLY A 127 5.27 -2.51 -7.15
C GLY A 127 5.16 -4.03 -7.06
N GLU A 128 3.94 -4.56 -7.04
CA GLU A 128 3.68 -6.01 -7.03
C GLU A 128 4.31 -6.72 -8.24
N ARG A 129 4.10 -6.19 -9.45
CA ARG A 129 4.67 -6.76 -10.67
C ARG A 129 6.20 -6.77 -10.68
N LEU A 130 6.83 -5.74 -10.11
CA LEU A 130 8.29 -5.66 -10.00
C LEU A 130 8.84 -6.71 -9.03
N LEU A 131 8.14 -6.95 -7.92
CA LEU A 131 8.50 -7.98 -6.95
C LEU A 131 8.37 -9.38 -7.57
N ASP A 132 7.28 -9.66 -8.28
CA ASP A 132 7.09 -10.94 -8.99
C ASP A 132 8.17 -11.19 -10.04
N TRP A 133 8.49 -10.16 -10.83
CA TRP A 133 9.57 -10.23 -11.81
C TRP A 133 10.92 -10.51 -11.14
N SER A 134 11.22 -9.81 -10.04
CA SER A 134 12.44 -10.00 -9.28
C SER A 134 12.55 -11.41 -8.70
N ALA A 135 11.47 -11.92 -8.08
CA ALA A 135 11.41 -13.27 -7.55
C ALA A 135 11.70 -14.30 -8.66
N THR A 136 11.09 -14.13 -9.83
CA THR A 136 11.33 -14.98 -11.00
C THR A 136 12.79 -14.96 -11.46
N CYS A 137 13.42 -13.78 -11.50
CA CYS A 137 14.83 -13.65 -11.84
C CYS A 137 15.76 -14.35 -10.83
N HIS A 138 15.51 -14.15 -9.52
CA HIS A 138 16.28 -14.80 -8.46
C HIS A 138 16.09 -16.32 -8.48
N GLU A 139 14.88 -16.82 -8.68
CA GLU A 139 14.61 -18.25 -8.79
C GLU A 139 15.34 -18.87 -9.99
N ASN A 140 15.30 -18.22 -11.15
CA ASN A 140 16.02 -18.68 -12.34
C ASN A 140 17.54 -18.67 -12.14
N LEU A 141 18.07 -17.66 -11.44
CA LEU A 141 19.49 -17.63 -11.07
C LEU A 141 19.85 -18.78 -10.13
N LEU A 142 19.05 -19.02 -9.09
CA LEU A 142 19.24 -20.13 -8.16
C LEU A 142 19.20 -21.48 -8.87
N ARG A 143 18.23 -21.70 -9.78
CA ARG A 143 18.17 -22.92 -10.60
C ARG A 143 19.43 -23.10 -11.43
N ARG A 144 19.92 -22.03 -12.10
CA ARG A 144 21.16 -22.08 -12.88
C ARG A 144 22.39 -22.38 -12.00
N LEU A 145 22.47 -21.78 -10.82
CA LEU A 145 23.53 -22.05 -9.85
C LEU A 145 23.49 -23.50 -9.37
N VAL A 146 22.31 -24.02 -9.03
CA VAL A 146 22.13 -25.43 -8.65
C VAL A 146 22.52 -26.37 -9.79
N THR A 147 22.17 -26.07 -11.04
CA THR A 147 22.61 -26.89 -12.19
C THR A 147 24.12 -26.80 -12.39
N THR A 148 24.72 -25.62 -12.24
CA THR A 148 26.16 -25.41 -12.46
C THR A 148 27.02 -26.00 -11.32
N VAL A 149 26.55 -25.89 -10.08
CA VAL A 149 27.22 -26.45 -8.89
C VAL A 149 26.91 -27.94 -8.73
N GLY A 150 25.70 -28.38 -9.08
CA GLY A 150 25.32 -29.80 -9.09
C GLY A 150 25.98 -30.60 -10.21
N ALA A 151 26.33 -29.95 -11.33
CA ALA A 151 27.27 -30.45 -12.34
C ALA A 151 28.74 -30.10 -12.01
N GLY A 152 28.95 -29.32 -10.95
CA GLY A 152 30.26 -28.95 -10.43
C GLY A 152 30.86 -30.10 -9.64
N ARG A 153 32.19 -30.19 -9.73
CA ARG A 153 33.08 -31.07 -8.96
C ARG A 153 32.53 -31.26 -7.53
N ARG A 154 32.12 -32.48 -7.20
CA ARG A 154 31.78 -32.83 -5.81
C ARG A 154 33.09 -32.91 -5.05
N TYR A 155 33.13 -32.50 -3.78
CA TYR A 155 34.34 -32.64 -2.97
C TYR A 155 34.02 -33.42 -1.70
N ASP A 156 34.93 -34.28 -1.26
CA ASP A 156 34.83 -34.95 0.03
C ASP A 156 35.03 -33.97 1.20
N ARG A 157 34.91 -34.47 2.43
CA ARG A 157 35.06 -33.68 3.66
C ARG A 157 36.45 -33.03 3.79
N ASP A 158 37.45 -33.55 3.09
CA ASP A 158 38.84 -33.07 3.08
C ASP A 158 39.13 -32.17 1.86
N GLY A 159 38.13 -31.85 1.05
CA GLY A 159 38.24 -30.96 -0.11
C GLY A 159 38.83 -31.61 -1.36
N ARG A 160 38.84 -32.95 -1.47
CA ARG A 160 39.25 -33.66 -2.70
C ARG A 160 38.07 -33.89 -3.62
N GLU A 161 38.26 -33.64 -4.91
CA GLU A 161 37.21 -33.80 -5.92
C GLU A 161 36.77 -35.27 -6.06
N LEU A 162 35.53 -35.56 -5.68
CA LEU A 162 34.81 -36.80 -5.93
C LEU A 162 34.39 -36.85 -7.41
N ARG A 163 35.00 -37.77 -8.17
CA ARG A 163 34.62 -38.04 -9.54
C ARG A 163 33.34 -38.87 -9.58
N THR A 164 32.49 -38.58 -10.54
CA THR A 164 31.16 -39.20 -10.71
C THR A 164 31.19 -40.70 -11.01
N ASP A 165 32.36 -41.29 -11.28
CA ASP A 165 32.53 -42.71 -11.61
C ASP A 165 32.66 -43.63 -10.37
N ASP A 166 32.78 -43.08 -9.16
CA ASP A 166 32.99 -43.90 -7.94
C ASP A 166 31.69 -44.49 -7.34
N HIS A 167 30.55 -44.33 -8.01
CA HIS A 167 29.26 -44.73 -7.47
C HIS A 167 28.98 -46.24 -7.51
N GLU A 168 29.79 -47.04 -8.21
CA GLU A 168 29.66 -48.51 -8.19
C GLU A 168 30.46 -49.20 -7.07
N SER A 169 31.39 -48.51 -6.38
CA SER A 169 32.27 -49.19 -5.43
C SER A 169 31.83 -49.15 -3.96
N LEU A 170 30.80 -48.38 -3.59
CA LEU A 170 30.43 -48.16 -2.17
C LEU A 170 29.16 -48.88 -1.70
N VAL A 171 28.53 -49.70 -2.55
CA VAL A 171 27.39 -50.56 -2.15
C VAL A 171 27.86 -51.97 -1.74
N ASN A 172 29.15 -52.31 -1.90
CA ASN A 172 29.66 -53.67 -1.67
C ASN A 172 30.70 -53.81 -0.54
N THR A 173 30.62 -52.97 0.50
CA THR A 173 31.39 -53.20 1.73
C THR A 173 30.46 -53.28 2.94
N THR A 174 29.54 -54.23 2.88
CA THR A 174 28.93 -54.82 4.08
C THR A 174 28.89 -56.31 3.86
N LEU A 175 29.94 -56.98 4.32
CA LEU A 175 29.97 -58.34 4.88
C LEU A 175 31.28 -58.50 5.64
#